data_AF-A0A5C6AJ52-F1
#
_entry.id   AF-A0A5C6AJ52-F1
#
_cell.length_a   1.000
_cell.length_b   1.000
_cell.length_c   1.000
_cell.angle_alpha   90.00
_cell.angle_beta   90.00
_cell.angle_gamma   90.00
#
_symmetry.space_group_name_H-M   'P 1'
#
loop_
_entity.id
_entity.type
_entity.pdbx_description
1 polymer ?
#
loop_
_entity_poly.entity_id
_entity_poly.type
_entity_poly.pdbx_seq_one_letter_code
_entity_poly.pdbx_strand_id
1 'polypeptide(L)' 'MSEKKPEPLQRAQAQRKCPVCGHSSYSVDGIHPQCHRAKADKKRLEVRAAEARANPPEPVEATEKKGAFNSAARFRSPGA' A
#
# COMPACT_ATOMS: atom_id res chain seq x y z
N MET A 1 -35.47 26.95 12.18
CA MET A 1 -34.29 26.22 12.70
C MET A 1 -33.16 26.34 11.69
N SER A 2 -32.24 27.28 11.88
CA SER A 2 -31.05 27.39 11.03
C SER A 2 -29.85 27.65 11.93
N GLU A 3 -29.50 26.64 12.73
CA GLU A 3 -28.28 26.64 13.53
C GLU A 3 -27.10 26.40 12.58
N LYS A 4 -26.43 27.48 12.17
CA LYS A 4 -25.16 27.37 11.44
C LYS A 4 -24.12 26.80 12.39
N LYS A 5 -23.40 25.78 11.95
CA LYS A 5 -22.33 25.17 12.75
C LYS A 5 -21.34 26.24 13.20
N PRO A 6 -20.92 26.22 14.48
CA PRO A 6 -19.91 27.15 14.98
C PRO A 6 -18.61 26.99 14.19
N GLU A 7 -17.91 28.10 14.00
CA GLU A 7 -16.64 28.09 13.27
C GLU A 7 -15.62 27.22 14.01
N PRO A 8 -14.88 26.33 13.30
CA PRO A 8 -13.87 25.51 13.93
C PRO A 8 -12.81 26.36 14.65
N LEU A 9 -12.52 26.01 15.91
CA LEU A 9 -11.51 26.71 16.72
C LEU A 9 -10.11 26.70 16.09
N GLN A 10 -9.82 25.68 15.27
CA GLN A 10 -8.55 25.53 14.58
C GLN A 10 -8.79 25.36 13.08
N ARG A 11 -8.11 26.19 12.29
CA ARG A 11 -8.09 26.04 10.83
C ARG A 11 -7.20 24.85 10.48
N ALA A 12 -7.65 24.03 9.53
CA ALA A 12 -6.87 22.90 9.06
C ALA A 12 -5.53 23.39 8.49
N GLN A 13 -4.42 22.84 9.00
CA GLN A 13 -3.10 23.15 8.48
C GLN A 13 -2.90 22.52 7.10
N ALA A 14 -2.19 23.22 6.21
CA ALA A 14 -1.86 22.71 4.89
C ALA A 14 -0.96 21.48 5.02
N GLN A 15 -1.47 20.32 4.60
CA GLN A 15 -0.72 19.06 4.65
C GLN A 15 0.25 18.96 3.46
N ARG A 16 1.46 18.46 3.71
CA ARG A 16 2.42 18.16 2.65
C ARG A 16 1.90 17.00 1.81
N LYS A 17 2.06 17.08 0.48
CA LYS A 17 1.70 15.97 -0.42
C LYS A 17 2.90 15.07 -0.67
N CYS A 18 2.65 13.76 -0.66
CA CYS A 18 3.64 12.74 -0.96
C CYS A 18 4.05 12.81 -2.44
N PRO A 19 5.35 12.91 -2.76
CA PRO A 19 5.83 12.97 -4.14
C PRO A 19 5.73 11.62 -4.87
N VAL A 20 5.42 10.53 -4.16
CA VAL A 20 5.31 9.18 -4.74
C VAL A 20 3.88 8.88 -5.18
N CYS A 21 2.88 9.26 -4.39
CA CYS A 21 1.47 8.94 -4.66
C CYS A 21 0.53 10.16 -4.74
N GLY A 22 1.01 11.36 -4.45
CA GLY A 22 0.24 12.61 -4.54
C GLY A 22 -0.72 12.88 -3.38
N HIS A 23 -0.91 11.94 -2.46
CA HIS A 23 -1.80 12.11 -1.29
C HIS A 23 -1.12 12.85 -0.14
N SER A 24 -1.92 13.45 0.75
CA SER A 24 -1.42 14.09 1.97
C SER A 24 -0.63 13.09 2.82
N SER A 25 0.55 13.50 3.25
CA SER A 25 1.40 12.74 4.15
C SER A 25 1.45 13.41 5.52
N TYR A 26 1.36 12.57 6.56
CA TYR A 26 1.49 12.97 7.96
C TYR A 26 2.95 12.95 8.43
N SER A 27 3.90 12.51 7.59
CA SER A 27 5.31 12.43 7.94
C SER A 27 5.99 13.79 7.85
N VAL A 28 7.02 14.02 8.68
CA VAL A 28 7.81 15.27 8.72
C VAL A 28 8.39 15.60 7.34
N ASP A 29 8.94 14.59 6.66
CA ASP A 29 9.53 14.72 5.32
C ASP A 29 8.47 14.82 4.20
N GLY A 30 7.19 14.68 4.54
CA GLY A 30 6.09 14.70 3.57
C GLY A 30 5.99 13.45 2.69
N ILE A 31 6.72 12.36 3.00
CA ILE A 31 6.66 11.07 2.27
C ILE A 31 6.07 10.00 3.18
N HIS A 32 5.10 9.21 2.70
CA HIS A 32 4.57 8.09 3.52
C HIS A 32 5.65 7.04 3.79
N PRO A 33 5.65 6.36 4.94
CA PRO A 33 6.65 5.34 5.28
C PRO A 33 6.77 4.23 4.22
N GLN A 34 5.62 3.74 3.71
CA GLN A 34 5.59 2.72 2.66
C GLN A 34 6.14 3.26 1.33
N CYS A 35 5.83 4.52 1.00
CA CYS A 35 6.34 5.19 -0.19
C CYS A 35 7.85 5.44 -0.11
N HIS A 36 8.36 5.74 1.09
CA HIS A 36 9.79 5.93 1.34
C HIS A 36 10.57 4.63 1.09
N ARG A 37 10.07 3.51 1.63
CA ARG A 37 10.64 2.18 1.37
C ARG A 37 10.65 1.84 -0.11
N ALA A 38 9.51 2.00 -0.79
CA ALA A 38 9.40 1.73 -2.22
C ALA A 38 10.41 2.58 -3.04
N LYS A 39 10.57 3.86 -2.69
CA LYS A 39 11.56 4.74 -3.33
C LYS A 39 13.00 4.26 -3.12
N ALA A 40 13.34 3.80 -1.92
CA ALA A 40 14.67 3.25 -1.62
C ALA A 40 14.93 1.94 -2.40
N ASP A 41 13.92 1.09 -2.52
CA ASP A 41 14.03 -0.21 -3.20
C ASP A 41 14.09 -0.11 -4.74
N LYS A 42 13.67 1.02 -5.35
CA LYS A 42 13.65 1.19 -6.82
C LYS A 42 14.95 0.76 -7.50
N LYS A 43 16.08 1.28 -7.02
CA LYS A 43 17.40 0.97 -7.60
C LYS A 43 17.73 -0.52 -7.51
N ARG A 44 17.43 -1.14 -6.37
CA ARG A 44 17.68 -2.58 -6.16
C ARG A 44 16.79 -3.42 -7.08
N LEU A 45 15.54 -3.01 -7.28
CA LEU A 45 14.61 -3.69 -8.17
C LEU A 45 15.00 -3.54 -9.64
N GLU A 46 15.50 -2.38 -10.05
CA GLU A 46 16.01 -2.13 -11.41
C GLU A 46 17.19 -3.04 -11.73
N VAL A 47 18.16 -3.16 -10.82
CA VAL A 47 19.31 -4.07 -10.98
C VAL A 47 18.84 -5.51 -11.12
N ARG A 48 17.96 -5.98 -10.22
CA ARG A 48 17.41 -7.34 -10.27
C ARG A 48 16.60 -7.60 -11.54
N ALA A 49 15.86 -6.61 -12.03
CA ALA A 49 15.13 -6.73 -13.27
C ALA A 49 16.08 -6.83 -14.47
N ALA A 50 17.21 -6.12 -14.46
CA ALA A 50 18.24 -6.26 -15.49
C ALA A 50 18.94 -7.64 -15.43
N GLU A 51 19.28 -8.11 -14.23
CA GLU A 51 19.83 -9.46 -14.01
C GLU A 51 18.87 -10.55 -14.49
N ALA A 52 17.58 -10.45 -14.15
CA ALA A 52 16.55 -11.40 -14.57
C ALA A 52 16.29 -11.38 -16.08
N ARG A 53 16.54 -10.24 -16.75
CA ARG A 53 16.50 -10.17 -18.23
C ARG A 53 17.73 -10.81 -18.87
N ALA A 54 18.90 -10.65 -18.24
CA ALA A 54 20.15 -11.25 -18.73
C ALA A 54 20.18 -12.76 -18.50
N ASN A 55 19.65 -13.21 -17.35
CA ASN A 55 19.54 -14.61 -16.95
C ASN A 55 18.07 -14.89 -16.59
N PRO A 56 17.22 -15.18 -17.58
CA PRO A 56 15.85 -15.59 -17.28
C PRO A 56 15.93 -16.84 -16.39
N PRO A 57 15.20 -16.88 -15.26
CA PRO A 57 15.13 -18.10 -14.47
C PRO A 57 14.59 -19.20 -15.38
N GLU A 58 15.25 -20.36 -15.38
CA GLU A 58 14.67 -21.55 -16.00
C GLU A 58 13.26 -21.73 -15.43
N PRO A 59 12.28 -22.14 -16.26
CA PRO A 59 10.91 -22.29 -15.81
C PRO A 59 10.88 -23.30 -14.67
N VAL A 60 10.82 -22.80 -13.44
CA VAL A 60 10.51 -23.62 -12.29
C VAL A 60 9.12 -24.16 -12.55
N GLU A 61 9.01 -25.45 -12.82
CA GLU A 61 7.74 -26.11 -13.02
C GLU A 61 6.82 -25.66 -11.89
N ALA A 62 5.73 -25.00 -12.28
CA ALA A 62 4.80 -24.39 -11.36
C ALA A 62 4.20 -25.52 -10.51
N THR A 63 4.83 -25.81 -9.38
CA THR A 63 4.29 -26.72 -8.39
C THR A 63 2.98 -26.09 -7.95
N GLU A 64 1.90 -26.70 -8.43
CA GLU A 64 0.52 -26.34 -8.14
C GLU A 64 0.36 -26.17 -6.62
N LYS A 65 0.43 -24.94 -6.14
CA LYS A 65 -0.07 -24.61 -4.81
C LYS A 65 -1.59 -24.64 -4.91
N LYS A 66 -2.15 -25.87 -4.90
CA LYS A 66 -3.57 -26.10 -4.69
C LYS A 66 -3.99 -25.29 -3.47
N GLY A 67 -4.84 -24.30 -3.73
CA GLY A 67 -5.29 -23.35 -2.73
C GLY A 67 -5.95 -24.06 -1.56
N ALA A 68 -5.26 -24.09 -0.43
CA ALA A 68 -5.84 -24.43 0.87
C ALA A 68 -6.09 -23.15 1.70
N PHE A 69 -6.61 -22.11 1.06
CA PHE A 69 -7.10 -20.92 1.76
C PHE A 69 -8.48 -20.50 1.24
N ASN A 70 -9.42 -21.45 1.19
CA ASN A 70 -10.85 -21.12 1.18
C ASN A 70 -11.31 -21.01 2.63
N SER A 71 -11.16 -19.82 3.22
CA SER A 71 -11.70 -19.45 4.53
C SER A 71 -13.22 -19.20 4.52
N ALA A 72 -13.94 -19.70 3.51
CA ALA A 72 -15.39 -19.59 3.39
C ALA A 72 -16.18 -20.46 4.40
N ALA A 73 -15.50 -21.21 5.27
CA ALA A 73 -16.15 -22.13 6.21
C ALA A 73 -16.18 -21.66 7.68
N ARG A 74 -15.71 -20.45 8.03
CA ARG A 74 -15.63 -20.01 9.45
C ARG A 74 -16.70 -19.02 9.93
N PHE A 75 -17.65 -18.61 9.09
CA PHE A 75 -18.69 -17.64 9.48
C PHE A 75 -20.11 -18.00 9.02
N ARG A 76 -20.50 -19.29 9.14
CA ARG A 76 -21.92 -19.65 9.22
C ARG A 76 -22.25 -20.01 10.66
N SER A 77 -22.53 -18.99 11.47
CA SER A 77 -23.32 -19.17 12.68
C SER A 77 -24.75 -19.49 12.25
N PRO A 78 -25.34 -20.64 12.60
CA PRO A 78 -26.78 -20.77 12.51
C PRO A 78 -27.37 -19.95 13.66
N GLY A 79 -27.99 -18.83 13.32
CA GLY A 79 -28.96 -18.21 14.21
C GLY A 79 -30.20 -19.07 14.26
N ALA A 80 -30.53 -19.57 15.45
CA ALA A 80 -31.86 -19.92 15.93
C ALA A 80 -31.77 -20.13 17.45
#